data_AF-A0AA38Y016-F1
#
_entry.id   AF-A0AA38Y016-F1
#
_cell.length_a   1.000
_cell.length_b   1.000
_cell.length_c   1.000
_cell.angle_alpha   90.00
_cell.angle_beta   90.00
_cell.angle_gamma   90.00
#
_symmetry.space_group_name_H-M   'P 1'
#
loop_
_entity.id
_entity.type
_entity.pdbx_description
1 polymer ?
#
loop_
_entity_poly.entity_id
_entity_poly.type
_entity_poly.pdbx_seq_one_letter_code
_entity_poly.pdbx_strand_id
1 'polypeptide(L)'
;MNPMWFAPPNRPLRPATDSSVAAANTVAILTLLLPQGAARSFAGLPPILYIAYNLRRCSTGKIENDYLNAINVFTCLMRYLDFCVINVPERDFHRVRPDGNAETESDVRNMTIWQKFRWNFDLFMTMRGVGWNWRVKNVEAVPMQLSRRHQLHRRWFESANSLLRRMLGVTKGSIISRYLQLYNAFFLSAVMHHVGSLNNPYSPMAWAQVAFFLMQPVAITFEDLAIYLGEQAGLEKNRKIKALGFAWVCLALSYTLRYAAAAVYAAGLGTARHPLVAHIQLTRRIFG
;
A
#
# COMPACT_ATOMS: atom_id res chain seq x y z
N MET A 1 -3.69 -22.65 0.97
CA MET A 1 -3.64 -22.04 -0.38
C MET A 1 -3.01 -23.04 -1.33
N ASN A 2 -3.52 -23.17 -2.56
CA ASN A 2 -2.97 -24.15 -3.52
C ASN A 2 -1.58 -23.69 -4.02
N PRO A 3 -0.50 -24.50 -3.85
CA PRO A 3 0.85 -24.16 -4.31
C PRO A 3 0.98 -23.84 -5.80
N MET A 4 0.05 -24.31 -6.65
CA MET A 4 0.04 -24.02 -8.08
C MET A 4 -0.04 -22.52 -8.41
N TRP A 5 -0.59 -21.71 -7.51
CA TRP A 5 -0.67 -20.26 -7.68
C TRP A 5 0.64 -19.53 -7.33
N PHE A 6 1.65 -20.22 -6.83
CA PHE A 6 2.93 -19.63 -6.45
C PHE A 6 3.93 -19.78 -7.59
N ALA A 7 4.95 -18.93 -7.58
CA ALA A 7 5.98 -19.00 -8.60
C ALA A 7 6.85 -20.24 -8.38
N PRO A 8 7.19 -21.02 -9.43
CA PRO A 8 8.01 -22.21 -9.25
C PRO A 8 9.42 -21.83 -8.72
N PRO A 9 10.07 -22.71 -7.95
CA PRO A 9 11.38 -22.42 -7.37
C PRO A 9 12.51 -22.38 -8.39
N ASN A 10 12.35 -23.04 -9.53
CA ASN A 10 13.35 -23.20 -10.59
C ASN A 10 13.15 -22.23 -11.77
N ARG A 11 12.62 -21.03 -11.51
CA ARG A 11 12.46 -20.01 -12.56
C ARG A 11 13.82 -19.53 -13.08
N PRO A 12 13.92 -19.18 -14.37
CA PRO A 12 15.14 -18.59 -14.93
C PRO A 12 15.54 -17.32 -14.17
N LEU A 13 16.84 -17.13 -14.01
CA LEU A 13 17.40 -15.93 -13.38
C LEU A 13 17.30 -14.74 -14.34
N ARG A 14 16.99 -13.58 -13.78
CA ARG A 14 17.03 -12.32 -14.52
C ARG A 14 18.45 -11.80 -14.65
N PRO A 15 18.73 -11.00 -15.69
CA PRO A 15 19.98 -10.26 -15.78
C PRO A 15 20.19 -9.41 -14.53
N ALA A 16 21.45 -9.27 -14.09
CA ALA A 16 21.81 -8.41 -12.96
C ALA A 16 21.44 -6.93 -13.20
N THR A 17 21.28 -6.54 -14.47
CA THR A 17 20.86 -5.21 -14.92
C THR A 17 19.34 -5.02 -14.98
N ASP A 18 18.54 -5.99 -14.49
CA ASP A 18 17.08 -5.89 -14.49
C ASP A 18 16.61 -4.64 -13.75
N SER A 19 15.88 -3.80 -14.48
CA SER A 19 15.35 -2.52 -14.02
C SER A 19 13.83 -2.48 -14.11
N SER A 20 13.17 -3.65 -14.08
CA SER A 20 11.71 -3.81 -14.21
C SER A 20 10.88 -2.82 -13.38
N VAL A 21 11.26 -2.56 -12.13
CA VAL A 21 10.57 -1.56 -11.29
C VAL A 21 10.72 -0.15 -11.86
N ALA A 22 11.95 0.24 -12.21
CA ALA A 22 12.21 1.56 -12.81
C ALA A 22 11.47 1.68 -14.15
N ALA A 23 11.54 0.65 -15.01
CA ALA A 23 10.83 0.60 -16.28
C ALA A 23 9.32 0.78 -16.12
N ALA A 24 8.69 0.10 -15.15
CA ALA A 24 7.25 0.26 -14.89
C ALA A 24 6.89 1.70 -14.48
N ASN A 25 7.68 2.31 -13.59
CA ASN A 25 7.47 3.70 -13.19
C ASN A 25 7.72 4.68 -14.35
N THR A 26 8.74 4.44 -15.18
CA THR A 26 9.03 5.24 -16.37
C THR A 26 7.90 5.17 -17.38
N VAL A 27 7.35 3.97 -17.66
CA VAL A 27 6.16 3.82 -18.51
C VAL A 27 4.99 4.64 -17.94
N ALA A 28 4.73 4.51 -16.63
CA ALA A 28 3.63 5.24 -15.99
C ALA A 28 3.80 6.78 -16.08
N ILE A 29 5.02 7.29 -15.88
CA ILE A 29 5.33 8.72 -15.92
C ILE A 29 5.30 9.28 -17.35
N LEU A 30 5.88 8.55 -18.32
CA LEU A 30 5.95 9.02 -19.70
C LEU A 30 4.60 8.96 -20.40
N THR A 31 3.76 7.97 -20.09
CA THR A 31 2.43 7.86 -20.71
C THR A 31 1.48 8.97 -20.26
N LEU A 32 1.72 9.60 -19.12
CA LEU A 32 1.03 10.84 -18.70
C LEU A 32 1.34 12.05 -19.61
N LEU A 33 2.33 11.97 -20.51
CA LEU A 33 2.56 12.99 -21.55
C LEU A 33 1.52 12.91 -22.68
N LEU A 34 0.93 11.74 -22.89
CA LEU A 34 -0.14 11.55 -23.87
C LEU A 34 -1.43 12.20 -23.36
N PRO A 35 -2.28 12.74 -24.24
CA PRO A 35 -3.59 13.27 -23.84
C PRO A 35 -4.44 12.18 -23.19
N GLN A 36 -5.38 12.59 -22.34
CA GLN A 36 -6.28 11.64 -21.71
C GLN A 36 -7.14 10.93 -22.77
N GLY A 37 -7.28 9.62 -22.63
CA GLY A 37 -8.14 8.81 -23.50
C GLY A 37 -7.60 7.39 -23.64
N ALA A 38 -8.21 6.63 -24.54
CA ALA A 38 -7.85 5.23 -24.78
C ALA A 38 -6.37 5.07 -25.15
N ALA A 39 -5.81 5.99 -25.94
CA ALA A 39 -4.41 5.94 -26.35
C ALA A 39 -3.43 5.94 -25.16
N ARG A 40 -3.69 6.76 -24.13
CA ARG A 40 -2.90 6.78 -22.89
C ARG A 40 -2.94 5.41 -22.20
N SER A 41 -4.14 4.85 -22.04
CA SER A 41 -4.34 3.55 -21.39
C SER A 41 -3.69 2.39 -22.16
N PHE A 42 -3.79 2.38 -23.49
CA PHE A 42 -3.14 1.38 -24.34
C PHE A 42 -1.61 1.50 -24.33
N ALA A 43 -1.07 2.70 -24.18
CA ALA A 43 0.37 2.90 -24.07
C ALA A 43 0.94 2.52 -22.69
N GLY A 44 0.14 2.64 -21.61
CA GLY A 44 0.60 2.42 -20.23
C GLY A 44 0.26 1.06 -19.63
N LEU A 45 -0.99 0.60 -19.75
CA LEU A 45 -1.44 -0.62 -19.07
C LEU A 45 -0.76 -1.90 -19.60
N PRO A 46 -0.73 -2.18 -20.92
CA PRO A 46 -0.15 -3.42 -21.41
C PRO A 46 1.33 -3.59 -21.05
N PRO A 47 2.21 -2.58 -21.17
CA PRO A 47 3.61 -2.74 -20.73
C PRO A 47 3.76 -2.97 -19.23
N ILE A 48 2.98 -2.27 -18.37
CA ILE A 48 3.04 -2.49 -16.92
C ILE A 48 2.58 -3.91 -16.56
N LEU A 49 1.51 -4.39 -17.20
CA LEU A 49 1.01 -5.77 -17.01
C LEU A 49 2.00 -6.81 -17.54
N TYR A 50 2.65 -6.53 -18.67
CA TYR A 50 3.70 -7.38 -19.22
C TYR A 50 4.91 -7.45 -18.28
N ILE A 51 5.33 -6.33 -17.70
CA ILE A 51 6.40 -6.32 -16.68
C ILE A 51 5.97 -7.17 -15.48
N ALA A 52 4.76 -6.96 -14.94
CA ALA A 52 4.24 -7.75 -13.82
C ALA A 52 4.18 -9.26 -14.13
N TYR A 53 3.80 -9.62 -15.36
CA TYR A 53 3.81 -11.01 -15.82
C TYR A 53 5.23 -11.59 -15.90
N ASN A 54 6.20 -10.83 -16.43
CA ASN A 54 7.60 -11.24 -16.48
C ASN A 54 8.22 -11.36 -15.08
N LEU A 55 7.82 -10.50 -14.15
CA LEU A 55 8.27 -10.60 -12.77
C LEU A 55 7.98 -11.98 -12.17
N ARG A 56 6.84 -12.55 -12.56
CA ARG A 56 6.41 -13.88 -12.11
C ARG A 56 7.09 -15.01 -12.87
N ARG A 57 7.58 -14.80 -14.08
CA ARG A 57 8.25 -15.83 -14.90
C ARG A 57 9.73 -15.99 -14.57
N CYS A 58 10.41 -14.93 -14.13
CA CYS A 58 11.84 -14.95 -13.85
C CYS A 58 12.14 -14.49 -12.41
N SER A 59 13.20 -15.00 -11.80
CA SER A 59 13.61 -14.66 -10.43
C SER A 59 14.89 -13.81 -10.41
N THR A 60 15.05 -12.94 -9.41
CA THR A 60 16.34 -12.30 -9.14
C THR A 60 17.31 -13.20 -8.36
N GLY A 61 16.91 -14.44 -8.04
CA GLY A 61 17.64 -15.35 -7.16
C GLY A 61 17.57 -14.99 -5.67
N LYS A 62 16.82 -13.94 -5.30
CA LYS A 62 16.64 -13.48 -3.92
C LYS A 62 15.15 -13.26 -3.64
N ILE A 63 14.63 -13.97 -2.63
CA ILE A 63 13.22 -13.91 -2.22
C ILE A 63 12.79 -12.48 -1.89
N GLU A 64 13.65 -11.73 -1.18
CA GLU A 64 13.37 -10.34 -0.78
C GLU A 64 13.12 -9.43 -1.99
N ASN A 65 13.91 -9.60 -3.04
CA ASN A 65 13.88 -8.74 -4.22
C ASN A 65 12.70 -9.11 -5.12
N ASP A 66 12.45 -10.41 -5.31
CA ASP A 66 11.26 -10.87 -6.05
C ASP A 66 9.97 -10.39 -5.37
N TYR A 67 9.92 -10.46 -4.04
CA TYR A 67 8.82 -9.96 -3.21
C TYR A 67 8.64 -8.44 -3.35
N LEU A 68 9.71 -7.66 -3.12
CA LEU A 68 9.65 -6.20 -3.14
C LEU A 68 9.41 -5.64 -4.55
N ASN A 69 10.00 -6.24 -5.58
CA ASN A 69 9.79 -5.82 -6.97
C ASN A 69 8.33 -6.02 -7.39
N ALA A 70 7.73 -7.15 -7.02
CA ALA A 70 6.31 -7.41 -7.27
C ALA A 70 5.40 -6.40 -6.56
N ILE A 71 5.67 -6.08 -5.29
CA ILE A 71 4.93 -5.05 -4.56
C ILE A 71 5.07 -3.69 -5.24
N ASN A 72 6.28 -3.28 -5.62
CA ASN A 72 6.51 -1.98 -6.24
C ASN A 72 5.83 -1.85 -7.61
N VAL A 73 5.87 -2.90 -8.44
CA VAL A 73 5.17 -2.91 -9.74
C VAL A 73 3.65 -2.94 -9.55
N PHE A 74 3.13 -3.68 -8.56
CA PHE A 74 1.71 -3.66 -8.23
C PHE A 74 1.27 -2.26 -7.74
N THR A 75 2.04 -1.62 -6.86
CA THR A 75 1.77 -0.25 -6.41
C THR A 75 1.84 0.74 -7.58
N CYS A 76 2.80 0.59 -8.48
CA CYS A 76 2.86 1.37 -9.73
C CYS A 76 1.58 1.21 -10.55
N LEU A 77 1.11 -0.02 -10.77
CA LEU A 77 -0.15 -0.31 -11.47
C LEU A 77 -1.35 0.34 -10.77
N MET A 78 -1.47 0.21 -9.45
CA MET A 78 -2.58 0.81 -8.69
C MET A 78 -2.58 2.35 -8.79
N ARG A 79 -1.40 2.98 -8.74
CA ARG A 79 -1.27 4.43 -8.95
C ARG A 79 -1.61 4.83 -10.37
N TYR A 80 -1.19 4.04 -11.35
CA TYR A 80 -1.53 4.28 -12.74
C TYR A 80 -3.04 4.22 -12.95
N LEU A 81 -3.72 3.23 -12.39
CA LEU A 81 -5.18 3.13 -12.43
C LEU A 81 -5.87 4.32 -11.73
N ASP A 82 -5.40 4.70 -10.54
CA ASP A 82 -5.94 5.86 -9.83
C ASP A 82 -5.81 7.14 -10.67
N PHE A 83 -4.60 7.45 -11.12
CA PHE A 83 -4.36 8.72 -11.81
C PHE A 83 -4.87 8.74 -13.24
N CYS A 84 -4.72 7.66 -14.01
CA CYS A 84 -4.94 7.68 -15.47
C CYS A 84 -6.25 7.04 -15.92
N VAL A 85 -6.89 6.20 -15.09
CA VAL A 85 -8.11 5.47 -15.46
C VAL A 85 -9.32 5.97 -14.66
N ILE A 86 -9.17 6.10 -13.34
CA ILE A 86 -10.24 6.56 -12.46
C ILE A 86 -10.39 8.08 -12.52
N ASN A 87 -9.28 8.80 -12.61
CA ASN A 87 -9.24 10.26 -12.61
C ASN A 87 -8.69 10.83 -13.92
N VAL A 88 -8.84 12.14 -14.07
CA VAL A 88 -8.25 12.95 -15.14
C VAL A 88 -7.14 13.80 -14.51
N PRO A 89 -5.86 13.47 -14.71
CA PRO A 89 -4.78 14.14 -13.99
C PRO A 89 -4.78 15.66 -14.12
N GLU A 90 -5.01 16.13 -15.35
CA GLU A 90 -5.01 17.54 -15.73
C GLU A 90 -6.10 18.37 -15.03
N ARG A 91 -7.20 17.72 -14.64
CA ARG A 91 -8.38 18.35 -14.03
C ARG A 91 -8.42 18.13 -12.53
N ASP A 92 -8.16 16.90 -12.10
CA ASP A 92 -8.41 16.44 -10.74
C ASP A 92 -7.21 16.69 -9.80
N PHE A 93 -6.00 16.88 -10.35
CA PHE A 93 -4.78 17.14 -9.57
C PHE A 93 -4.18 18.48 -9.94
N HIS A 94 -3.89 19.29 -8.93
CA HIS A 94 -3.23 20.58 -9.10
C HIS A 94 -2.33 20.87 -7.92
N ARG A 95 -1.21 21.55 -8.17
CA ARG A 95 -0.36 22.01 -7.09
C ARG A 95 -0.98 23.21 -6.38
N VAL A 96 -0.84 23.25 -5.07
CA VAL A 96 -1.25 24.34 -4.20
C VAL A 96 0.00 25.07 -3.76
N ARG A 97 0.10 26.35 -4.14
CA ARG A 97 1.23 27.22 -3.82
C ARG A 97 1.15 27.69 -2.35
N PRO A 98 2.27 28.17 -1.78
CA PRO A 98 2.30 28.66 -0.39
C PRO A 98 1.39 29.87 -0.12
N ASP A 99 1.08 30.65 -1.16
CA ASP A 99 0.14 31.78 -1.13
C ASP A 99 -1.34 31.35 -1.13
N GLY A 100 -1.62 30.04 -1.20
CA GLY A 100 -2.97 29.48 -1.25
C GLY A 100 -3.56 29.37 -2.65
N ASN A 101 -2.89 29.90 -3.68
CA ASN A 101 -3.34 29.78 -5.06
C ASN A 101 -3.09 28.37 -5.60
N ALA A 102 -4.05 27.85 -6.36
CA ALA A 102 -3.95 26.55 -7.01
C ALA A 102 -3.62 26.70 -8.50
N GLU A 103 -2.83 25.76 -9.04
CA GLU A 103 -2.71 25.60 -10.50
C GLU A 103 -4.09 25.31 -11.10
N THR A 104 -4.40 25.95 -12.23
CA THR A 104 -5.62 25.69 -12.98
C THR A 104 -5.43 24.58 -14.01
N GLU A 105 -6.52 23.98 -14.48
CA GLU A 105 -6.46 23.00 -15.58
C GLU A 105 -5.82 23.58 -16.84
N SER A 106 -6.08 24.86 -17.15
CA SER A 106 -5.44 25.57 -18.27
C SER A 106 -3.93 25.68 -18.09
N ASP A 107 -3.45 25.95 -16.88
CA ASP A 107 -2.01 26.03 -16.61
C ASP A 107 -1.32 24.69 -16.90
N VAL A 108 -1.96 23.58 -16.50
CA VAL A 108 -1.43 22.23 -16.71
C VAL A 108 -1.48 21.81 -18.18
N ARG A 109 -2.55 22.18 -18.90
CA ARG A 109 -2.69 21.87 -20.34
C ARG A 109 -1.74 22.66 -21.22
N ASN A 110 -1.38 23.88 -20.82
CA ASN A 110 -0.49 24.77 -21.57
C ASN A 110 1.00 24.57 -21.24
N MET A 111 1.35 23.57 -20.43
CA MET A 111 2.74 23.24 -20.12
C MET A 111 3.50 22.77 -21.35
N THR A 112 4.75 23.22 -21.47
CA THR A 112 5.71 22.58 -22.38
C THR A 112 5.90 21.11 -22.00
N ILE A 113 6.36 20.29 -22.95
CA ILE A 113 6.61 18.85 -22.72
C ILE A 113 7.50 18.62 -21.49
N TRP A 114 8.53 19.45 -21.31
CA TRP A 114 9.45 19.32 -20.18
C TRP A 114 8.81 19.71 -18.83
N GLN A 115 8.02 20.78 -18.81
CA GLN A 115 7.24 21.15 -17.62
C GLN A 115 6.23 20.05 -17.27
N LYS A 116 5.54 19.52 -18.27
CA LYS A 116 4.57 18.43 -18.11
C LYS A 116 5.26 17.16 -17.60
N PHE A 117 6.43 16.82 -18.13
CA PHE A 117 7.23 15.69 -17.63
C PHE A 117 7.59 15.84 -16.15
N ARG A 118 8.09 17.01 -15.73
CA ARG A 118 8.41 17.27 -14.31
C ARG A 118 7.17 17.25 -13.42
N TRP A 119 6.06 17.77 -13.91
CA TRP A 119 4.77 17.72 -13.22
C TRP A 119 4.29 16.27 -13.04
N ASN A 120 4.38 15.44 -14.09
CA ASN A 120 4.03 14.02 -14.06
C ASN A 120 4.94 13.24 -13.10
N PHE A 121 6.25 13.49 -13.16
CA PHE A 121 7.23 12.87 -12.26
C PHE A 121 6.89 13.17 -10.80
N ASP A 122 6.62 14.44 -10.47
CA ASP A 122 6.27 14.84 -9.12
C ASP A 122 4.92 14.24 -8.66
N LEU A 123 3.89 14.23 -9.51
CA LEU A 123 2.61 13.58 -9.21
C LEU A 123 2.76 12.07 -8.97
N PHE A 124 3.58 11.40 -9.78
CA PHE A 124 3.78 9.96 -9.68
C PHE A 124 4.77 9.56 -8.60
N MET A 125 5.61 10.47 -8.11
CA MET A 125 6.59 10.17 -7.04
C MET A 125 6.18 10.74 -5.68
N THR A 126 5.20 11.66 -5.63
CA THR A 126 4.71 12.20 -4.35
C THR A 126 4.03 11.12 -3.51
N MET A 127 4.34 11.10 -2.21
CA MET A 127 3.88 10.07 -1.27
C MET A 127 2.67 10.50 -0.43
N ARG A 128 2.54 11.80 -0.15
CA ARG A 128 1.52 12.37 0.77
C ARG A 128 0.80 13.59 0.19
N GLY A 129 0.96 13.81 -1.12
CA GLY A 129 0.42 14.96 -1.82
C GLY A 129 0.96 16.29 -1.30
N VAL A 130 2.22 16.37 -0.84
CA VAL A 130 2.80 17.66 -0.40
C VAL A 130 2.78 18.62 -1.58
N GLY A 131 2.21 19.80 -1.38
CA GLY A 131 2.07 20.78 -2.45
C GLY A 131 0.98 20.43 -3.46
N TRP A 132 0.13 19.42 -3.21
CA TRP A 132 -1.01 19.04 -4.05
C TRP A 132 -2.34 19.24 -3.31
N ASN A 133 -3.42 19.40 -4.06
CA ASN A 133 -4.79 19.57 -3.55
C ASN A 133 -5.31 18.42 -2.67
N TRP A 134 -4.68 17.25 -2.76
CA TRP A 134 -4.99 16.07 -1.95
C TRP A 134 -4.02 15.87 -0.77
N ARG A 135 -3.28 16.91 -0.36
CA ARG A 135 -2.37 16.86 0.79
C ARG A 135 -3.08 16.34 2.05
N VAL A 136 -2.45 15.39 2.73
CA VAL A 136 -2.93 14.92 4.05
C VAL A 136 -2.72 16.04 5.09
N LYS A 137 -3.79 16.42 5.80
CA LYS A 137 -3.75 17.41 6.88
C LYS A 137 -2.90 16.90 8.06
N ASN A 138 -2.22 17.81 8.79
CA ASN A 138 -1.44 17.55 10.01
C ASN A 138 -0.15 16.72 9.85
N VAL A 139 0.54 16.79 8.70
CA VAL A 139 1.86 16.15 8.51
C VAL A 139 2.96 17.19 8.36
N GLU A 140 3.13 18.02 9.39
CA GLU A 140 4.35 18.81 9.59
C GLU A 140 5.19 18.07 10.66
N ALA A 141 6.47 17.82 10.36
CA ALA A 141 7.45 17.23 11.27
C ALA A 141 7.43 15.70 11.57
N VAL A 142 7.34 14.81 10.57
CA VAL A 142 7.75 13.39 10.77
C VAL A 142 9.17 13.15 10.23
N PRO A 143 10.12 12.67 11.06
CA PRO A 143 11.48 12.33 10.62
C PRO A 143 11.49 11.33 9.47
N MET A 144 12.47 11.49 8.58
CA MET A 144 12.50 10.94 7.23
C MET A 144 12.40 9.41 7.09
N GLN A 145 12.41 8.59 8.14
CA GLN A 145 12.68 7.14 7.96
C GLN A 145 11.56 6.15 8.35
N LEU A 146 10.54 6.49 9.15
CA LEU A 146 9.65 5.46 9.73
C LEU A 146 8.19 5.39 9.23
N SER A 147 7.75 6.21 8.26
CA SER A 147 6.33 6.21 7.81
C SER A 147 6.11 6.18 6.28
N ARG A 148 7.17 6.16 5.45
CA ARG A 148 7.04 6.42 4.01
C ARG A 148 6.19 5.41 3.24
N ARG A 149 6.30 4.11 3.55
CA ARG A 149 5.64 3.04 2.77
C ARG A 149 4.13 2.95 3.03
N HIS A 150 3.69 3.12 4.28
CA HIS A 150 2.26 3.18 4.60
C HIS A 150 1.59 4.43 4.00
N GLN A 151 2.32 5.56 3.97
CA GLN A 151 1.83 6.80 3.37
C GLN A 151 1.70 6.70 1.84
N LEU A 152 2.63 6.01 1.17
CA LEU A 152 2.59 5.78 -0.28
C LEU A 152 1.25 5.16 -0.74
N HIS A 153 0.67 4.28 0.08
CA HIS A 153 -0.54 3.54 -0.29
C HIS A 153 -1.85 4.27 0.03
N ARG A 154 -1.77 5.32 0.86
CA ARG A 154 -2.96 5.97 1.41
C ARG A 154 -3.86 6.55 0.33
N ARG A 155 -3.30 7.21 -0.68
CA ARG A 155 -4.10 7.89 -1.72
C ARG A 155 -4.95 6.92 -2.53
N TRP A 156 -4.33 5.87 -3.06
CA TRP A 156 -5.06 4.93 -3.88
C TRP A 156 -6.02 4.07 -3.04
N PHE A 157 -5.73 3.84 -1.75
CA PHE A 157 -6.71 3.29 -0.81
C PHE A 157 -7.92 4.23 -0.63
N GLU A 158 -7.71 5.54 -0.46
CA GLU A 158 -8.79 6.54 -0.36
C GLU A 158 -9.61 6.64 -1.65
N SER A 159 -8.97 6.57 -2.81
CA SER A 159 -9.65 6.51 -4.11
C SER A 159 -10.47 5.23 -4.26
N ALA A 160 -9.89 4.06 -3.95
CA ALA A 160 -10.59 2.78 -3.99
C ALA A 160 -11.79 2.76 -3.01
N ASN A 161 -11.62 3.30 -1.82
CA ASN A 161 -12.68 3.51 -0.83
C ASN A 161 -13.80 4.40 -1.37
N SER A 162 -13.44 5.48 -2.06
CA SER A 162 -14.43 6.40 -2.62
C SER A 162 -15.19 5.79 -3.79
N LEU A 163 -14.53 5.02 -4.64
CA LEU A 163 -15.15 4.24 -5.69
C LEU A 163 -16.10 3.17 -5.11
N LEU A 164 -15.62 2.37 -4.16
CA LEU A 164 -16.41 1.32 -3.53
C LEU A 164 -17.66 1.87 -2.84
N ARG A 165 -17.55 2.99 -2.11
CA ARG A 165 -18.70 3.67 -1.50
C ARG A 165 -19.73 4.12 -2.55
N ARG A 166 -19.26 4.68 -3.68
CA ARG A 166 -20.15 5.12 -4.77
C ARG A 166 -20.87 3.92 -5.40
N MET A 167 -20.15 2.82 -5.65
CA MET A 167 -20.73 1.59 -6.21
C MET A 167 -21.78 0.96 -5.29
N LEU A 168 -21.55 1.03 -3.97
CA LEU A 168 -22.45 0.46 -2.97
C LEU A 168 -23.52 1.44 -2.46
N GLY A 169 -23.57 2.67 -2.98
CA GLY A 169 -24.54 3.69 -2.53
C GLY A 169 -24.41 4.09 -1.06
N VAL A 170 -23.22 3.93 -0.45
CA VAL A 170 -23.02 4.16 0.99
C VAL A 170 -22.84 5.66 1.29
N THR A 171 -23.72 6.20 2.12
CA THR A 171 -23.68 7.59 2.58
C THR A 171 -22.37 7.90 3.30
N LYS A 172 -21.65 8.93 2.82
CA LYS A 172 -20.41 9.42 3.44
C LYS A 172 -20.69 9.85 4.89
N GLY A 173 -19.82 9.44 5.81
CA GLY A 173 -19.94 9.78 7.24
C GLY A 173 -20.81 8.82 8.05
N SER A 174 -21.53 7.90 7.41
CA SER A 174 -22.22 6.82 8.11
C SER A 174 -21.24 5.84 8.78
N ILE A 175 -21.73 5.09 9.77
CA ILE A 175 -20.95 4.02 10.43
C ILE A 175 -20.55 2.91 9.43
N ILE A 176 -21.44 2.61 8.47
CA ILE A 176 -21.15 1.67 7.37
C ILE A 176 -19.99 2.20 6.53
N SER A 177 -20.00 3.50 6.19
CA SER A 177 -18.89 4.14 5.47
C SER A 177 -17.58 4.05 6.26
N ARG A 178 -17.61 4.17 7.59
CA ARG A 178 -16.42 4.07 8.44
C ARG A 178 -15.82 2.66 8.37
N TYR A 179 -16.62 1.63 8.64
CA TYR A 179 -16.14 0.25 8.64
C TYR A 179 -15.77 -0.26 7.25
N LEU A 180 -16.53 0.11 6.21
CA LEU A 180 -16.19 -0.23 4.84
C LEU A 180 -14.79 0.27 4.46
N GLN A 181 -14.47 1.52 4.81
CA GLN A 181 -13.15 2.10 4.56
C GLN A 181 -12.04 1.42 5.37
N LEU A 182 -12.31 1.09 6.63
CA LEU A 182 -11.39 0.40 7.52
C LEU A 182 -11.03 -0.99 6.96
N TYR A 183 -12.05 -1.83 6.71
CA TYR A 183 -11.84 -3.18 6.20
C TYR A 183 -11.21 -3.18 4.82
N ASN A 184 -11.64 -2.28 3.91
CA ASN A 184 -11.08 -2.23 2.57
C ASN A 184 -9.61 -1.77 2.56
N ALA A 185 -9.20 -0.84 3.43
CA ALA A 185 -7.79 -0.44 3.53
C ALA A 185 -6.88 -1.60 3.96
N PHE A 186 -7.31 -2.40 4.93
CA PHE A 186 -6.57 -3.59 5.38
C PHE A 186 -6.64 -4.73 4.35
N PHE A 187 -7.76 -4.90 3.66
CA PHE A 187 -7.90 -5.85 2.57
C PHE A 187 -6.95 -5.53 1.40
N LEU A 188 -6.91 -4.28 0.94
CA LEU A 188 -5.99 -3.87 -0.13
C LEU A 188 -4.52 -4.01 0.27
N SER A 189 -4.21 -3.79 1.55
CA SER A 189 -2.88 -4.09 2.10
C SER A 189 -2.58 -5.59 2.02
N ALA A 190 -3.52 -6.45 2.42
CA ALA A 190 -3.38 -7.91 2.30
C ALA A 190 -3.17 -8.35 0.85
N VAL A 191 -3.94 -7.80 -0.11
CA VAL A 191 -3.81 -8.10 -1.55
C VAL A 191 -2.43 -7.75 -2.07
N MET A 192 -1.94 -6.53 -1.79
CA MET A 192 -0.62 -6.08 -2.23
C MET A 192 0.49 -6.99 -1.71
N HIS A 193 0.45 -7.35 -0.43
CA HIS A 193 1.41 -8.26 0.19
C HIS A 193 1.30 -9.70 -0.37
N HIS A 194 0.08 -10.15 -0.62
CA HIS A 194 -0.19 -11.44 -1.25
C HIS A 194 0.39 -11.50 -2.67
N VAL A 195 0.25 -10.44 -3.49
CA VAL A 195 0.88 -10.33 -4.82
C VAL A 195 2.40 -10.46 -4.72
N GLY A 196 3.03 -9.85 -3.72
CA GLY A 196 4.44 -10.05 -3.41
C GLY A 196 4.78 -11.51 -3.12
N SER A 197 3.94 -12.18 -2.32
CA SER A 197 4.12 -13.59 -1.97
C SER A 197 3.95 -14.54 -3.16
N LEU A 198 3.03 -14.25 -4.09
CA LEU A 198 2.81 -15.07 -5.30
C LEU A 198 3.99 -15.05 -6.28
N ASN A 199 4.90 -14.07 -6.15
CA ASN A 199 6.13 -13.98 -6.94
C ASN A 199 7.29 -14.77 -6.31
N ASN A 200 7.03 -15.49 -5.22
CA ASN A 200 7.96 -16.39 -4.57
C ASN A 200 7.44 -17.83 -4.59
N PRO A 201 8.31 -18.82 -4.34
CA PRO A 201 7.89 -20.18 -4.05
C PRO A 201 6.89 -20.22 -2.89
N TYR A 202 6.03 -21.24 -2.91
CA TYR A 202 5.04 -21.43 -1.87
C TYR A 202 5.69 -21.40 -0.48
N SER A 203 5.16 -20.55 0.38
CA SER A 203 5.56 -20.48 1.79
C SER A 203 4.39 -20.03 2.65
N PRO A 204 4.42 -20.33 3.96
CA PRO A 204 3.41 -19.83 4.91
C PRO A 204 3.29 -18.30 4.96
N MET A 205 4.28 -17.56 4.42
CA MET A 205 4.27 -16.09 4.32
C MET A 205 2.96 -15.54 3.77
N ALA A 206 2.42 -16.14 2.71
CA ALA A 206 1.23 -15.64 2.04
C ALA A 206 0.01 -15.64 2.96
N TRP A 207 -0.15 -16.71 3.76
CA TRP A 207 -1.22 -16.80 4.72
C TRP A 207 -0.98 -15.88 5.92
N ALA A 208 0.26 -15.84 6.43
CA ALA A 208 0.61 -15.03 7.59
C ALA A 208 0.37 -13.53 7.33
N GLN A 209 0.65 -13.03 6.13
CA GLN A 209 0.37 -11.64 5.77
C GLN A 209 -1.13 -11.34 5.71
N VAL A 210 -1.92 -12.22 5.09
CA VAL A 210 -3.38 -12.09 5.02
C VAL A 210 -3.97 -12.09 6.44
N ALA A 211 -3.54 -13.03 7.29
CA ALA A 211 -3.96 -13.11 8.68
C ALA A 211 -3.60 -11.82 9.45
N PHE A 212 -2.36 -11.34 9.33
CA PHE A 212 -1.92 -10.11 9.99
C PHE A 212 -2.82 -8.92 9.65
N PHE A 213 -3.01 -8.64 8.35
CA PHE A 213 -3.75 -7.46 7.90
C PHE A 213 -5.25 -7.57 8.18
N LEU A 214 -5.89 -8.72 7.94
CA LEU A 214 -7.33 -8.86 8.11
C LEU A 214 -7.77 -9.00 9.57
N MET A 215 -6.87 -9.36 10.49
CA MET A 215 -7.17 -9.35 11.92
C MET A 215 -7.20 -7.93 12.52
N GLN A 216 -6.48 -6.96 11.96
CA GLN A 216 -6.48 -5.58 12.47
C GLN A 216 -7.88 -4.94 12.48
N PRO A 217 -8.65 -4.90 11.36
CA PRO A 217 -9.96 -4.26 11.35
C PRO A 217 -10.95 -4.98 12.26
N VAL A 218 -10.80 -6.30 12.45
CA VAL A 218 -11.62 -7.09 13.38
C VAL A 218 -11.32 -6.67 14.83
N ALA A 219 -10.04 -6.61 15.22
CA ALA A 219 -9.65 -6.16 16.55
C ALA A 219 -10.12 -4.72 16.85
N ILE A 220 -10.02 -3.82 15.86
CA ILE A 220 -10.53 -2.44 15.97
C ILE A 220 -12.05 -2.42 16.11
N THR A 221 -12.78 -3.30 15.40
CA THR A 221 -14.24 -3.40 15.54
C THR A 221 -14.65 -3.88 16.93
N PHE A 222 -13.91 -4.85 17.50
CA PHE A 222 -14.13 -5.28 18.89
C PHE A 222 -13.82 -4.17 19.89
N GLU A 223 -12.73 -3.43 19.68
CA GLU A 223 -12.39 -2.26 20.51
C GLU A 223 -13.51 -1.21 20.48
N ASP A 224 -13.99 -0.84 19.28
CA ASP A 224 -15.09 0.12 19.11
C ASP A 224 -16.37 -0.35 19.81
N LEU A 225 -16.71 -1.64 19.71
CA LEU A 225 -17.88 -2.21 20.37
C LEU A 225 -17.74 -2.17 21.89
N ALA A 226 -16.56 -2.52 22.43
CA ALA A 226 -16.29 -2.46 23.86
C ALA A 226 -16.37 -1.02 24.39
N ILE A 227 -15.85 -0.05 23.64
CA ILE A 227 -15.97 1.38 23.95
C ILE A 227 -17.45 1.79 23.97
N TYR A 228 -18.22 1.42 22.94
CA TYR A 228 -19.64 1.74 22.85
C TYR A 228 -20.42 1.17 24.04
N LEU A 229 -20.25 -0.12 24.35
CA LEU A 229 -20.94 -0.77 25.48
C LEU A 229 -20.52 -0.17 26.82
N GLY A 230 -19.23 0.19 26.98
CA GLY A 230 -18.74 0.86 28.17
C GLY A 230 -19.38 2.24 28.37
N GLU A 231 -19.52 3.03 27.30
CA GLU A 231 -20.21 4.32 27.33
C GLU A 231 -21.71 4.15 27.64
N GLN A 232 -22.38 3.14 27.08
CA GLN A 232 -23.77 2.81 27.43
C GLN A 232 -23.94 2.35 28.88
N ALA A 233 -22.92 1.70 29.45
CA ALA A 233 -22.90 1.29 30.86
C ALA A 233 -22.51 2.43 31.84
N GLY A 234 -22.30 3.66 31.34
CA GLY A 234 -21.93 4.81 32.17
C GLY A 234 -20.48 4.81 32.65
N LEU A 235 -19.58 4.06 32.00
CA LEU A 235 -18.16 4.06 32.36
C LEU A 235 -17.52 5.40 32.00
N GLU A 236 -17.00 6.11 32.99
CA GLU A 236 -16.27 7.35 32.78
C GLU A 236 -14.83 7.11 32.31
N LYS A 237 -14.35 7.99 31.42
CA LYS A 237 -12.99 7.95 30.89
C LYS A 237 -11.97 8.37 31.96
N ASN A 238 -11.51 7.42 32.76
CA ASN A 238 -10.44 7.63 33.74
C ASN A 238 -9.10 6.98 33.31
N ARG A 239 -8.03 7.21 34.08
CA ARG A 239 -6.68 6.67 33.77
C ARG A 239 -6.66 5.14 33.68
N LYS A 240 -7.46 4.43 34.48
CA LYS A 240 -7.51 2.95 34.48
C LYS A 240 -8.17 2.43 33.19
N ILE A 241 -9.28 3.03 32.76
CA ILE A 241 -9.94 2.68 31.49
C ILE A 241 -9.02 2.94 30.30
N LYS A 242 -8.28 4.05 30.30
CA LYS A 242 -7.25 4.32 29.26
C LYS A 242 -6.13 3.27 29.29
N ALA A 243 -5.63 2.90 30.47
CA ALA A 243 -4.60 1.88 30.60
C ALA A 243 -5.07 0.51 30.10
N LEU A 244 -6.33 0.14 30.36
CA LEU A 244 -6.94 -1.07 29.83
C LEU A 244 -7.01 -1.05 28.29
N GLY A 245 -7.40 0.07 27.69
CA GLY A 245 -7.38 0.24 26.24
C GLY A 245 -5.97 0.08 25.65
N PHE A 246 -4.95 0.68 26.27
CA PHE A 246 -3.56 0.48 25.85
C PHE A 246 -3.11 -0.98 25.98
N ALA A 247 -3.49 -1.66 27.08
CA ALA A 247 -3.18 -3.07 27.27
C ALA A 247 -3.82 -3.93 26.17
N TRP A 248 -5.09 -3.67 25.82
CA TRP A 248 -5.77 -4.33 24.70
C TRP A 248 -5.03 -4.12 23.37
N VAL A 249 -4.69 -2.88 23.03
CA VAL A 249 -3.93 -2.58 21.79
C VAL A 249 -2.60 -3.34 21.78
N CYS A 250 -1.86 -3.32 22.88
CA CYS A 250 -0.60 -4.06 23.00
C CYS A 250 -0.78 -5.56 22.83
N LEU A 251 -1.82 -6.15 23.41
CA LEU A 251 -2.11 -7.59 23.30
C LEU A 251 -2.55 -7.97 21.89
N ALA A 252 -3.52 -7.25 21.31
CA ALA A 252 -4.01 -7.47 19.96
C ALA A 252 -2.89 -7.31 18.91
N LEU A 253 -2.08 -6.26 19.05
CA LEU A 253 -0.95 -6.04 18.17
C LEU A 253 0.13 -7.11 18.36
N SER A 254 0.48 -7.48 19.59
CA SER A 254 1.48 -8.54 19.84
C SER A 254 1.06 -9.89 19.27
N TYR A 255 -0.22 -10.25 19.47
CA TYR A 255 -0.78 -11.47 18.92
C TYR A 255 -0.75 -11.48 17.40
N THR A 256 -1.08 -10.36 16.74
CA THR A 256 -1.09 -10.31 15.28
C THR A 256 0.31 -10.17 14.69
N LEU A 257 1.23 -9.48 15.37
CA LEU A 257 2.61 -9.23 14.95
C LEU A 257 3.40 -10.53 14.77
N ARG A 258 3.04 -11.62 15.46
CA ARG A 258 3.65 -12.95 15.23
C ARG A 258 3.53 -13.40 13.77
N TYR A 259 2.41 -13.09 13.12
CA TYR A 259 2.18 -13.42 11.72
C TYR A 259 3.00 -12.51 10.79
N ALA A 260 3.07 -11.21 11.11
CA ALA A 260 3.93 -10.29 10.37
C ALA A 260 5.41 -10.67 10.49
N ALA A 261 5.87 -11.07 11.68
CA ALA A 261 7.24 -11.52 11.92
C ALA A 261 7.56 -12.80 11.13
N ALA A 262 6.66 -13.79 11.15
CA ALA A 262 6.79 -15.00 10.35
C ALA A 262 6.89 -14.67 8.85
N ALA A 263 6.08 -13.73 8.36
CA ALA A 263 6.11 -13.28 6.99
C ALA A 263 7.40 -12.53 6.62
N VAL A 264 7.88 -11.61 7.47
CA VAL A 264 9.13 -10.86 7.25
C VAL A 264 10.33 -11.80 7.19
N TYR A 265 10.37 -12.80 8.07
CA TYR A 265 11.42 -13.81 8.06
C TYR A 265 11.38 -14.65 6.77
N ALA A 266 10.20 -15.13 6.39
CA ALA A 266 10.00 -15.91 5.17
C ALA A 266 10.28 -15.09 3.89
N ALA A 267 10.09 -13.76 3.92
CA ALA A 267 10.45 -12.84 2.83
C ALA A 267 11.96 -12.58 2.72
N GLY A 268 12.78 -13.07 3.65
CA GLY A 268 14.22 -12.77 3.72
C GLY A 268 14.56 -11.39 4.30
N LEU A 269 13.55 -10.60 4.69
CA LEU A 269 13.68 -9.20 5.14
C LEU A 269 14.17 -9.04 6.61
N GLY A 270 14.49 -10.15 7.29
CA GLY A 270 14.90 -10.18 8.70
C GLY A 270 16.29 -10.79 8.95
N THR A 271 17.14 -10.87 7.92
CA THR A 271 18.44 -11.57 7.97
C THR A 271 19.61 -10.74 8.51
N ALA A 272 19.43 -9.45 8.79
CA ALA A 272 20.41 -8.64 9.53
C ALA A 272 20.42 -9.08 11.01
N ARG A 273 21.23 -10.08 11.34
CA ARG A 273 21.33 -10.64 12.69
C ARG A 273 22.21 -9.73 13.56
N HIS A 274 21.62 -9.11 14.58
CA HIS A 274 22.39 -8.67 15.74
C HIS A 274 22.69 -9.91 16.61
N PRO A 275 23.94 -10.16 17.06
CA PRO A 275 24.33 -11.38 17.78
C PRO A 275 23.47 -11.68 19.02
N LEU A 276 23.05 -10.64 19.74
CA LEU A 276 22.21 -10.77 20.94
C LEU A 276 20.81 -11.35 20.68
N VAL A 277 20.24 -11.16 19.49
CA VAL A 277 18.86 -11.61 19.17
C VAL A 277 18.83 -13.11 18.85
N ALA A 278 19.97 -13.69 18.45
CA ALA A 278 20.07 -15.12 18.17
C ALA A 278 19.91 -15.99 19.42
N HIS A 279 20.24 -15.47 20.60
CA HIS A 279 20.15 -16.21 21.87
C HIS A 279 18.74 -16.24 22.49
N ILE A 280 17.80 -15.39 22.04
CA ILE A 280 16.49 -15.19 22.72
C ILE A 280 15.35 -15.97 22.05
N GLN A 281 15.62 -16.82 21.03
CA GLN A 281 14.55 -17.41 20.22
C GLN A 281 13.65 -18.45 20.94
N LEU A 282 12.61 -17.96 21.62
CA LEU A 282 11.34 -18.65 21.91
C LEU A 282 10.52 -18.94 20.65
N THR A 283 10.82 -18.30 19.52
CA THR A 283 10.07 -18.38 18.26
C THR A 283 10.09 -19.76 17.59
N ARG A 284 11.13 -20.59 17.83
CA ARG A 284 11.13 -21.99 17.36
C ARG A 284 10.18 -22.91 18.13
N ARG A 285 9.78 -22.57 19.37
CA ARG A 285 8.90 -23.44 20.17
C ARG A 285 7.40 -23.19 19.94
N ILE A 286 7.03 -22.05 19.36
CA ILE A 286 5.62 -21.67 19.20
C ILE A 286 5.06 -22.05 17.82
N PHE A 287 5.92 -22.27 16.82
CA PHE A 287 5.47 -22.41 15.43
C PHE A 287 5.78 -23.73 14.72
N GLY A 288 6.46 -24.70 15.37
CA GLY A 288 6.69 -26.04 14.80
C GLY A 288 7.56 -26.01 13.55
#